data_AF-A0A946NKP1-F1
#
_entry.id   AF-A0A946NKP1-F1
#
_cell.length_a   1.000
_cell.length_b   1.000
_cell.length_c   1.000
_cell.angle_alpha   90.00
_cell.angle_beta   90.00
_cell.angle_gamma   90.00
#
_symmetry.space_group_name_H-M   'P 1'
#
loop_
_entity.id
_entity.type
_entity.pdbx_description
1 polymer ?
#
loop_
_entity_poly.entity_id
_entity_poly.type
_entity_poly.pdbx_seq_one_letter_code
_entity_poly.pdbx_strand_id
1 'polypeptide(L)'
;MIKIFKIMAVLLIAVIAMVVIRMKSDAKDPYPEVTAVNVTVPGFKEVNFSFKHKHDKSKSLPFMASAVIDIDNDGTEEVFFGGGHNQPDGLFAFKNGGFEDIYGGSGLTKPDNDTTLGSVVIDVNNDTFSDLIVTRNSGIYLYTNQNGKFTGANLNVPIDEKTTLIRP
;
A
#
# COMPACT_ATOMS: atom_id res chain seq x y z
N MET A 1 46.85 -23.92 32.63
CA MET A 1 46.07 -23.87 31.37
C MET A 1 44.79 -24.70 31.41
N ILE A 2 44.82 -26.01 31.68
CA ILE A 2 43.62 -26.89 31.63
C ILE A 2 42.48 -26.45 32.57
N LYS A 3 42.78 -25.93 33.76
CA LYS A 3 41.75 -25.45 34.72
C LYS A 3 40.98 -24.22 34.21
N ILE A 4 41.66 -23.30 33.50
CA ILE A 4 41.05 -22.09 32.92
C ILE A 4 40.11 -22.46 31.77
N PHE A 5 40.51 -23.43 30.94
CA PHE A 5 39.68 -23.90 29.82
C PHE A 5 38.37 -24.55 30.29
N LYS A 6 38.41 -25.31 31.40
CA LYS A 6 37.21 -25.89 32.02
C LYS A 6 36.24 -24.83 32.54
N ILE A 7 36.77 -23.79 33.20
CA ILE A 7 35.96 -22.67 33.71
C ILE A 7 35.27 -21.93 32.54
N MET A 8 36.01 -21.69 31.46
CA MET A 8 35.49 -21.01 30.27
C MET A 8 34.41 -21.83 29.54
N ALA A 9 34.56 -23.16 29.48
CA ALA A 9 33.55 -24.06 28.93
C ALA A 9 32.25 -24.07 29.75
N VAL A 10 32.36 -24.05 31.09
CA VAL A 10 31.19 -23.97 31.98
C VAL A 10 30.45 -22.64 31.83
N LEU A 11 31.19 -21.52 31.73
CA LEU A 11 30.60 -20.20 31.48
C LEU A 11 29.87 -20.15 30.13
N LEU A 12 30.44 -20.73 29.08
CA LEU A 12 29.79 -20.80 27.76
C LEU A 12 28.48 -21.58 27.83
N ILE A 13 28.45 -22.73 28.51
CA ILE A 13 27.22 -23.52 28.71
C ILE A 13 26.18 -22.72 29.50
N ALA A 14 26.60 -21.98 30.53
CA ALA A 14 25.69 -21.15 31.33
C ALA A 14 25.08 -20.01 30.50
N VAL A 15 25.86 -19.37 29.63
CA VAL A 15 25.37 -18.33 28.70
C VAL A 15 24.39 -18.92 27.69
N ILE A 16 24.70 -20.08 27.10
CA ILE A 16 23.79 -20.76 26.17
C ILE A 16 22.47 -21.12 26.88
N ALA A 17 22.53 -21.67 28.09
CA ALA A 17 21.35 -21.99 28.87
C ALA A 17 20.51 -20.74 29.18
N MET A 18 21.15 -19.62 29.54
CA MET A 18 20.48 -18.34 29.78
C MET A 18 19.77 -17.81 28.53
N VAL A 19 20.41 -17.89 27.36
CA VAL A 19 19.80 -17.50 26.07
C VAL A 19 18.60 -18.38 25.74
N VAL A 20 18.70 -19.70 25.90
CA VAL A 20 17.58 -20.62 25.66
C VAL A 20 16.41 -20.34 26.60
N ILE A 21 16.68 -20.06 27.88
CA ILE A 21 15.63 -19.69 28.85
C ILE A 21 14.93 -18.40 28.40
N ARG A 22 15.71 -17.38 28.02
CA ARG A 22 15.19 -16.10 27.51
C ARG A 22 14.29 -16.31 26.29
N MET A 23 14.75 -17.08 25.30
CA MET A 23 13.96 -17.38 24.09
C MET A 23 12.66 -18.13 24.42
N LYS A 24 12.69 -19.06 25.37
CA LYS A 24 11.48 -19.79 25.82
C LYS A 24 10.53 -18.92 26.65
N SER A 25 11.04 -17.91 27.35
CA SER A 25 10.23 -16.98 28.13
C SER A 25 9.64 -15.84 27.30
N ASP A 26 10.30 -15.43 26.22
CA ASP A 26 9.85 -14.33 25.34
C ASP A 26 8.57 -14.68 24.57
N ALA A 27 8.35 -15.97 24.29
CA ALA A 27 7.22 -16.45 23.49
C ALA A 27 5.97 -16.79 24.32
N LYS A 28 5.89 -16.38 25.60
CA LYS A 28 4.66 -16.54 26.36
C LYS A 28 3.67 -15.47 25.94
N ASP A 29 2.74 -15.84 25.07
CA ASP A 29 1.59 -15.00 24.75
C ASP A 29 0.80 -14.73 26.04
N PRO A 30 0.74 -13.49 26.54
CA PRO A 30 0.00 -13.16 27.76
C PRO A 30 -1.51 -13.10 27.50
N TYR A 31 -1.94 -13.17 26.25
CA TYR A 31 -3.34 -13.09 25.88
C TYR A 31 -3.98 -14.48 25.92
N PRO A 32 -5.17 -14.62 26.54
CA PRO A 32 -5.92 -15.87 26.48
C PRO A 32 -6.28 -16.16 25.01
N GLU A 33 -6.24 -17.43 24.61
CA GLU A 33 -6.75 -17.83 23.30
C GLU A 33 -8.25 -17.49 23.22
N VAL A 34 -8.58 -16.50 22.40
CA VAL A 34 -9.96 -16.13 22.13
C VAL A 34 -10.43 -16.99 20.96
N THR A 35 -11.18 -18.05 21.27
CA THR A 35 -11.91 -18.79 20.23
C THR A 35 -13.22 -18.06 19.93
N ALA A 36 -13.45 -17.74 18.66
CA ALA A 36 -14.70 -17.15 18.21
C ALA A 36 -15.80 -18.23 18.20
N VAL A 37 -16.35 -18.54 19.38
CA VAL A 37 -17.44 -19.52 19.52
C VAL A 37 -18.72 -18.88 18.95
N ASN A 38 -19.37 -19.56 18.00
CA ASN A 38 -20.62 -19.13 17.33
C ASN A 38 -20.51 -17.90 16.40
N VAL A 39 -19.31 -17.51 15.96
CA VAL A 39 -19.15 -16.48 14.92
C VAL A 39 -19.04 -17.16 13.56
N THR A 40 -20.00 -16.90 12.66
CA THR A 40 -19.86 -17.30 11.27
C THR A 40 -18.94 -16.30 10.59
N VAL A 41 -17.71 -16.71 10.29
CA VAL A 41 -16.75 -15.87 9.55
C VAL A 41 -17.17 -15.86 8.08
N PRO A 42 -17.38 -14.67 7.47
CA PRO A 42 -17.64 -14.58 6.04
C PRO A 42 -16.52 -15.25 5.24
N GLY A 43 -16.89 -16.10 4.28
CA GLY A 43 -15.94 -16.67 3.33
C GLY A 43 -15.61 -15.66 2.23
N PHE A 44 -14.35 -15.61 1.80
CA PHE A 44 -13.92 -14.80 0.67
C PHE A 44 -13.68 -15.71 -0.54
N LYS A 45 -14.08 -15.25 -1.72
CA LYS A 45 -13.77 -15.90 -3.00
C LYS A 45 -12.67 -15.09 -3.66
N GLU A 46 -11.57 -15.76 -4.02
CA GLU A 46 -10.51 -15.13 -4.81
C GLU A 46 -11.03 -14.76 -6.21
N VAL A 47 -10.63 -13.58 -6.67
CA VAL A 47 -10.99 -13.03 -7.98
C VAL A 47 -9.71 -12.65 -8.71
N ASN A 48 -9.64 -12.98 -10.00
CA ASN A 48 -8.49 -12.61 -10.82
C ASN A 48 -8.40 -11.08 -10.97
N PHE A 49 -7.17 -10.56 -10.87
CA PHE A 49 -6.88 -9.15 -11.07
C PHE A 49 -5.83 -8.97 -12.16
N SER A 50 -6.10 -8.10 -13.13
CA SER A 50 -5.29 -7.97 -14.35
C SER A 50 -4.09 -7.03 -14.19
N PHE A 51 -4.12 -6.11 -13.22
CA PHE A 51 -3.04 -5.15 -13.03
C PHE A 51 -1.78 -5.84 -12.49
N LYS A 52 -0.67 -5.68 -13.23
CA LYS A 52 0.66 -6.13 -12.82
C LYS A 52 1.57 -4.92 -12.71
N HIS A 53 1.90 -4.52 -11.48
CA HIS A 53 2.78 -3.38 -11.26
C HIS A 53 4.16 -3.62 -11.88
N LYS A 54 4.66 -2.63 -12.62
CA LYS A 54 5.98 -2.62 -13.22
C LYS A 54 6.84 -1.64 -12.45
N HIS A 55 8.03 -2.07 -12.08
CA HIS A 55 8.97 -1.24 -11.35
C HIS A 55 10.32 -1.20 -12.06
N ASP A 56 10.86 0.01 -12.25
CA ASP A 56 12.21 0.22 -12.76
C ASP A 56 13.13 0.65 -11.60
N LYS A 57 14.05 -0.24 -11.22
CA LYS A 57 15.03 -0.01 -10.13
C LYS A 57 15.97 1.16 -10.36
N SER A 58 16.13 1.62 -11.61
CA SER A 58 16.99 2.75 -11.93
C SER A 58 16.26 4.10 -11.90
N LYS A 59 14.92 4.09 -11.85
CA LYS A 59 14.08 5.28 -12.00
C LYS A 59 13.14 5.53 -10.83
N SER A 60 12.70 4.48 -10.14
CA SER A 60 11.73 4.54 -9.06
C SER A 60 12.07 3.54 -7.95
N LEU A 61 11.46 3.73 -6.78
CA LEU A 61 11.36 2.71 -5.74
C LEU A 61 10.10 1.86 -5.93
N PRO A 62 10.03 0.64 -5.36
CA PRO A 62 8.93 -0.30 -5.57
C PRO A 62 7.69 0.05 -4.75
N PHE A 63 7.29 1.30 -4.79
CA PHE A 63 6.03 1.77 -4.23
C PHE A 63 4.91 1.58 -5.26
N MET A 64 3.74 1.20 -4.76
CA MET A 64 2.51 1.11 -5.52
C MET A 64 1.45 1.78 -4.68
N ALA A 65 0.98 2.95 -5.14
CA ALA A 65 -0.18 3.58 -4.53
C ALA A 65 -1.41 2.70 -4.72
N SER A 66 -2.32 2.72 -3.76
CA SER A 66 -3.63 2.11 -3.91
C SER A 66 -4.67 2.87 -3.11
N ALA A 67 -5.90 2.89 -3.62
CA ALA A 67 -7.04 3.49 -2.95
C ALA A 67 -8.30 2.71 -3.30
N VAL A 68 -9.24 2.67 -2.36
CA VAL A 68 -10.61 2.19 -2.55
C VAL A 68 -11.50 3.42 -2.60
N ILE A 69 -12.32 3.55 -3.63
CA ILE A 69 -13.10 4.76 -3.92
C ILE A 69 -14.41 4.39 -4.61
N ASP A 70 -15.54 4.85 -4.08
CA ASP A 70 -16.83 4.83 -4.80
C ASP A 70 -16.89 6.08 -5.68
N ILE A 71 -16.71 5.91 -7.00
CA ILE A 71 -16.55 7.06 -7.90
C ILE A 71 -17.89 7.62 -8.40
N ASP A 72 -18.97 6.83 -8.34
CA ASP A 72 -20.29 7.20 -8.87
C ASP A 72 -21.42 7.09 -7.82
N ASN A 73 -21.06 6.88 -6.56
CA ASN A 73 -21.95 6.77 -5.41
C ASN A 73 -22.99 5.66 -5.57
N ASP A 74 -22.63 4.56 -6.25
CA ASP A 74 -23.52 3.41 -6.45
C ASP A 74 -23.49 2.42 -5.27
N GLY A 75 -22.60 2.65 -4.29
CA GLY A 75 -22.40 1.82 -3.11
C GLY A 75 -21.47 0.63 -3.32
N THR A 76 -20.81 0.53 -4.49
CA THR A 76 -19.78 -0.45 -4.82
C THR A 76 -18.47 0.29 -5.06
N GLU A 77 -17.42 -0.06 -4.32
CA GLU A 77 -16.15 0.64 -4.48
C GLU A 77 -15.31 0.13 -5.66
N GLU A 78 -14.75 1.07 -6.42
CA GLU A 78 -13.63 0.84 -7.32
C GLU A 78 -12.31 0.73 -6.56
N VAL A 79 -11.32 0.13 -7.23
CA VAL A 79 -9.94 0.11 -6.74
C VAL A 79 -9.02 0.83 -7.72
N PHE A 80 -8.34 1.85 -7.23
CA PHE A 80 -7.26 2.55 -7.92
C PHE A 80 -5.90 1.93 -7.59
N PHE A 81 -5.04 1.82 -8.60
CA PHE A 81 -3.64 1.40 -8.45
C PHE A 81 -2.71 2.37 -9.18
N GLY A 82 -1.67 2.82 -8.47
CA GLY A 82 -0.60 3.60 -9.04
C GLY A 82 0.31 2.76 -9.94
N GLY A 83 0.53 3.23 -11.16
CA GLY A 83 1.51 2.64 -12.07
C GLY A 83 2.93 3.07 -11.73
N GLY A 84 3.90 2.21 -12.04
CA GLY A 84 5.31 2.57 -11.96
C GLY A 84 5.80 3.40 -13.15
N HIS A 85 7.11 3.54 -13.28
CA HIS A 85 7.73 4.30 -14.38
C HIS A 85 7.29 3.76 -15.76
N ASN A 86 6.80 4.64 -16.63
CA ASN A 86 6.27 4.28 -17.96
C ASN A 86 5.15 3.22 -17.94
N GLN A 87 4.36 3.22 -16.86
CA GLN A 87 3.15 2.44 -16.74
C GLN A 87 1.99 3.38 -16.38
N PRO A 88 0.84 3.30 -17.08
CA PRO A 88 -0.36 4.03 -16.68
C PRO A 88 -0.81 3.61 -15.28
N ASP A 89 -1.52 4.49 -14.60
CA ASP A 89 -2.30 4.08 -13.43
C ASP A 89 -3.44 3.13 -13.86
N GLY A 90 -4.10 2.51 -12.90
CA GLY A 90 -5.27 1.66 -13.15
C GLY A 90 -6.43 2.06 -12.24
N LEU A 91 -7.65 1.92 -12.76
CA LEU A 91 -8.89 2.07 -12.02
C LEU A 91 -9.81 0.92 -12.41
N PHE A 92 -10.29 0.18 -11.43
CA PHE A 92 -11.00 -1.07 -11.67
C PHE A 92 -12.32 -1.10 -10.92
N ALA A 93 -13.42 -1.31 -11.65
CA ALA A 93 -14.75 -1.47 -11.08
C ALA A 93 -15.06 -2.95 -10.85
N PHE A 94 -15.74 -3.28 -9.76
CA PHE A 94 -16.18 -4.64 -9.48
C PHE A 94 -17.54 -4.91 -10.14
N LYS A 95 -17.54 -5.65 -11.24
CA LYS A 95 -18.73 -5.95 -12.04
C LYS A 95 -18.83 -7.44 -12.32
N ASN A 96 -20.03 -7.99 -12.19
CA ASN A 96 -20.32 -9.39 -12.53
C ASN A 96 -19.38 -10.42 -11.87
N GLY A 97 -18.88 -10.13 -10.66
CA GLY A 97 -17.96 -11.00 -9.92
C GLY A 97 -16.49 -10.90 -10.33
N GLY A 98 -16.12 -9.86 -11.09
CA GLY A 98 -14.75 -9.61 -11.56
C GLY A 98 -14.39 -8.13 -11.55
N PHE A 99 -13.11 -7.82 -11.70
CA PHE A 99 -12.63 -6.44 -11.85
C PHE A 99 -12.45 -6.09 -13.34
N GLU A 100 -13.11 -5.01 -13.76
CA GLU A 100 -13.02 -4.46 -15.11
C GLU A 100 -12.18 -3.17 -15.10
N ASP A 101 -11.18 -3.08 -15.98
CA ASP A 101 -10.37 -1.86 -16.14
C ASP A 101 -11.22 -0.75 -16.80
N ILE A 102 -11.43 0.33 -16.06
CA ILE A 102 -12.18 1.51 -16.49
C ILE A 102 -11.29 2.76 -16.59
N TYR A 103 -9.96 2.61 -16.42
CA TYR A 103 -9.02 3.74 -16.38
C TYR A 103 -9.10 4.64 -17.61
N GLY A 104 -9.09 4.04 -18.82
CA GLY A 104 -9.12 4.81 -20.07
C GLY A 104 -10.40 5.64 -20.25
N GLY A 105 -11.48 5.29 -19.55
CA GLY A 105 -12.75 6.01 -19.60
C GLY A 105 -12.97 6.98 -18.44
N SER A 106 -12.13 6.96 -17.40
CA SER A 106 -12.39 7.70 -16.16
C SER A 106 -11.97 9.17 -16.21
N GLY A 107 -11.11 9.56 -17.15
CA GLY A 107 -10.51 10.91 -17.18
C GLY A 107 -9.27 11.05 -16.29
N LEU A 108 -8.91 10.01 -15.52
CA LEU A 108 -7.60 9.95 -14.88
C LEU A 108 -6.51 9.93 -15.96
N THR A 109 -5.46 10.70 -15.72
CA THR A 109 -4.30 10.75 -16.61
C THR A 109 -3.03 10.67 -15.78
N LYS A 110 -1.96 10.21 -16.41
CA LYS A 110 -0.65 10.15 -15.78
C LYS A 110 0.40 10.68 -16.76
N PRO A 111 1.29 11.59 -16.33
CA PRO A 111 2.40 12.04 -17.16
C PRO A 111 3.34 10.89 -17.52
N ASP A 112 3.94 10.97 -18.72
CA ASP A 112 4.99 10.05 -19.14
C ASP A 112 6.18 10.08 -18.20
N ASN A 113 6.90 8.96 -18.11
CA ASN A 113 8.10 8.81 -17.27
C ASN A 113 7.87 9.07 -15.76
N ASP A 114 6.62 9.11 -15.30
CA ASP A 114 6.29 9.36 -13.90
C ASP A 114 6.01 8.06 -13.12
N THR A 115 6.08 8.13 -11.80
CA THR A 115 5.77 7.01 -10.89
C THR A 115 4.77 7.47 -9.87
N THR A 116 3.71 6.70 -9.66
CA THR A 116 2.68 7.01 -8.68
C THR A 116 3.06 6.37 -7.34
N LEU A 117 3.23 7.19 -6.32
CA LEU A 117 3.85 6.81 -5.04
C LEU A 117 2.83 6.65 -3.91
N GLY A 118 1.78 7.46 -3.91
CA GLY A 118 0.73 7.44 -2.91
C GLY A 118 -0.59 7.97 -3.44
N SER A 119 -1.67 7.61 -2.76
CA SER A 119 -3.03 8.03 -3.10
C SER A 119 -3.86 8.23 -1.83
N VAL A 120 -4.75 9.21 -1.87
CA VAL A 120 -5.73 9.51 -0.81
C VAL A 120 -7.06 9.83 -1.46
N VAL A 121 -8.14 9.36 -0.85
CA VAL A 121 -9.52 9.63 -1.26
C VAL A 121 -10.12 10.62 -0.28
N ILE A 122 -10.69 11.70 -0.79
CA ILE A 122 -11.31 12.76 -0.01
C ILE A 122 -12.29 13.53 -0.90
N ASP A 123 -13.44 13.94 -0.37
CA ASP A 123 -14.30 14.93 -1.02
C ASP A 123 -13.73 16.33 -0.67
N VAL A 124 -13.04 16.97 -1.62
CA VAL A 124 -12.33 18.25 -1.36
C VAL A 124 -13.22 19.46 -1.58
N ASN A 125 -14.24 19.33 -2.44
CA ASN A 125 -15.12 20.41 -2.85
C ASN A 125 -16.51 20.34 -2.18
N ASN A 126 -16.74 19.33 -1.33
CA ASN A 126 -18.00 19.03 -0.64
C ASN A 126 -19.17 18.81 -1.61
N ASP A 127 -18.93 18.20 -2.76
CA ASP A 127 -19.98 17.91 -3.76
C ASP A 127 -20.57 16.50 -3.64
N THR A 128 -20.17 15.75 -2.61
CA THR A 128 -20.56 14.36 -2.29
C THR A 128 -19.95 13.29 -3.20
N PHE A 129 -19.17 13.65 -4.21
CA PHE A 129 -18.36 12.69 -4.95
C PHE A 129 -16.95 12.65 -4.38
N SER A 130 -16.43 11.44 -4.16
CA SER A 130 -15.07 11.28 -3.67
C SER A 130 -14.06 11.71 -4.74
N ASP A 131 -13.12 12.59 -4.38
CA ASP A 131 -11.99 12.97 -5.22
C ASP A 131 -10.76 12.10 -4.92
N LEU A 132 -9.76 12.16 -5.81
CA LEU A 132 -8.51 11.43 -5.66
C LEU A 132 -7.31 12.38 -5.65
N ILE A 133 -6.54 12.36 -4.57
CA ILE A 133 -5.21 12.99 -4.51
C ILE A 133 -4.17 11.91 -4.77
N VAL A 134 -3.27 12.17 -5.71
CA VAL A 134 -2.18 11.26 -6.09
C VAL A 134 -0.84 11.96 -5.96
N THR A 135 0.10 11.34 -5.25
CA THR A 135 1.49 11.81 -5.20
C THR A 135 2.34 11.05 -6.21
N ARG A 136 3.18 11.79 -6.93
CA ARG A 136 4.07 11.25 -7.96
C ARG A 136 5.46 11.88 -7.85
N ASN A 137 6.42 11.37 -8.63
CA ASN A 137 7.75 12.00 -8.72
C ASN A 137 7.66 13.44 -9.24
N SER A 138 6.67 13.74 -10.09
CA SER A 138 6.46 15.07 -10.65
C SER A 138 5.63 16.04 -9.79
N GLY A 139 5.15 15.60 -8.62
CA GLY A 139 4.41 16.44 -7.68
C GLY A 139 3.12 15.80 -7.16
N ILE A 140 2.21 16.65 -6.66
CA ILE A 140 0.92 16.25 -6.10
C ILE A 140 -0.17 16.65 -7.08
N TYR A 141 -1.01 15.68 -7.46
CA TYR A 141 -2.12 15.85 -8.37
C TYR A 141 -3.43 15.70 -7.61
N LEU A 142 -4.37 16.60 -7.85
CA LEU A 142 -5.76 16.47 -7.44
C LEU A 142 -6.58 16.10 -8.68
N TYR A 143 -7.36 15.04 -8.57
CA TYR A 143 -8.37 14.65 -9.54
C TYR A 143 -9.74 14.88 -8.93
N THR A 144 -10.40 15.95 -9.36
CA THR A 144 -11.77 16.20 -8.93
C THR A 144 -12.72 15.30 -9.70
N ASN A 145 -13.65 14.67 -9.00
CA ASN A 145 -14.59 13.72 -9.56
C ASN A 145 -15.95 14.38 -9.80
N GLN A 146 -16.55 14.08 -10.94
CA GLN A 146 -17.95 14.38 -11.21
C GLN A 146 -18.61 13.09 -11.70
N ASN A 147 -19.14 12.30 -10.77
CA ASN A 147 -19.90 11.08 -11.04
C ASN A 147 -19.17 10.09 -11.99
N GLY A 148 -17.96 9.69 -11.60
CA GLY A 148 -17.11 8.76 -12.33
C GLY A 148 -16.24 9.38 -13.42
N LYS A 149 -16.23 10.71 -13.54
CA LYS A 149 -15.38 11.47 -14.48
C LYS A 149 -14.44 12.40 -13.72
N PHE A 150 -13.16 12.12 -13.82
CA PHE A 150 -12.09 12.87 -13.17
C PHE A 150 -11.54 13.99 -14.05
N THR A 151 -11.28 15.13 -13.43
CA THR A 151 -10.49 16.24 -14.01
C THR A 151 -9.24 16.44 -13.17
N GLY A 152 -8.06 16.22 -13.76
CA GLY A 152 -6.77 16.29 -13.06
C GLY A 152 -6.09 17.65 -13.14
N ALA A 153 -5.51 18.10 -12.02
CA ALA A 153 -4.63 19.25 -11.95
C ALA A 153 -3.41 18.98 -11.06
N ASN A 154 -2.22 19.40 -11.48
CA ASN A 154 -1.05 19.46 -10.60
C ASN A 154 -1.24 20.65 -9.65
N LEU A 155 -1.16 20.40 -8.35
CA LEU A 155 -1.34 21.42 -7.32
C LEU A 155 -0.16 22.40 -7.21
N ASN A 156 0.97 22.12 -7.88
CA ASN A 156 2.19 22.92 -7.87
C ASN A 156 2.62 23.30 -6.44
N VAL A 157 2.46 22.36 -5.51
CA VAL A 157 2.82 22.59 -4.10
C VAL A 157 4.32 22.85 -4.03
N PRO A 158 4.76 24.00 -3.48
CA PRO A 158 6.18 24.29 -3.34
C PRO A 158 6.82 23.23 -2.44
N ILE A 159 7.80 22.52 -2.98
CA ILE A 159 8.59 21.55 -2.23
C ILE A 159 9.78 22.32 -1.65
N ASP A 160 9.99 22.20 -0.33
CA ASP A 160 11.17 22.78 0.33
C ASP A 160 12.45 22.24 -0.33
N GLU A 161 13.42 23.10 -0.61
CA GLU A 161 14.69 22.75 -1.26
C GLU A 161 15.49 21.67 -0.49
N LYS A 162 15.24 21.51 0.82
CA LYS A 162 15.83 20.46 1.66
C LYS A 162 15.13 19.12 1.52
N THR A 163 13.98 19.08 0.85
CA THR A 163 13.25 17.83 0.59
C THR A 163 13.96 17.09 -0.52
N THR A 164 14.47 15.91 -0.19
CA THR A 164 14.98 14.97 -1.19
C THR A 164 13.85 14.00 -1.52
N LEU A 165 13.38 14.02 -2.76
CA LEU A 165 12.52 12.93 -3.26
C LEU A 165 13.30 11.62 -3.10
N ILE A 166 12.64 10.59 -2.56
CA ILE A 166 13.29 9.30 -2.39
C ILE A 166 13.54 8.73 -3.79
N ARG A 167 14.79 8.86 -4.24
CA ARG A 167 15.29 8.31 -5.50
C ARG A 167 15.94 6.94 -5.23
N PRO A 168 15.82 5.97 -6.15
CA PRO A 168 16.51 4.70 -6.04
C PRO A 168 18.04 4.83 -6.03
#